data_AF-A0A1Z7WRI1-F1
#
_entry.id   AF-A0A1Z7WRI1-F1
#
_cell.length_a   1.000
_cell.length_b   1.000
_cell.length_c   1.000
_cell.angle_alpha   90.00
_cell.angle_beta   90.00
_cell.angle_gamma   90.00
#
_symmetry.space_group_name_H-M   'P 1'
#
loop_
_entity.id
_entity.type
_entity.pdbx_description
1 polymer ?
#
loop_
_entity_poly.entity_id
_entity_poly.type
_entity_poly.pdbx_seq_one_letter_code
_entity_poly.pdbx_strand_id
1 'polypeptide(L)'
;MTIKSLKKLLAENDQLIHSKMMKVESHVQRQDGEWFNNTVLIEGYEVPFKYKRQKKYRSLKGAHVDIIYYPNTESIAGIEFEYMKVIQIHLS
;
A
#
# COMPACT_ATOMS: atom_id res chain seq x y z
N MET A 1 19.95 -4.35 -10.86
CA MET A 1 18.62 -3.72 -10.99
C MET A 1 18.70 -2.32 -10.41
N THR A 2 18.63 -1.29 -11.26
CA THR A 2 18.76 0.11 -10.84
C THR A 2 17.48 0.53 -10.09
N ILE A 3 17.59 0.85 -8.81
CA ILE A 3 16.47 1.40 -8.03
C ILE A 3 16.09 2.73 -8.68
N LYS A 4 14.98 2.79 -9.41
CA LYS A 4 14.44 4.06 -9.92
C LYS A 4 14.22 4.99 -8.73
N SER A 5 14.70 6.22 -8.81
CA SER A 5 14.47 7.21 -7.75
C SER A 5 12.98 7.49 -7.60
N LEU A 6 12.51 7.73 -6.38
CA LEU A 6 11.12 8.11 -6.09
C LEU A 6 10.66 9.26 -7.00
N LYS A 7 11.56 10.21 -7.31
CA LYS A 7 11.34 11.31 -8.27
C LYS A 7 11.01 10.86 -9.69
N LYS A 8 11.62 9.78 -10.20
CA LYS A 8 11.30 9.21 -11.51
C LYS A 8 9.97 8.45 -11.48
N LEU A 9 9.65 7.76 -10.37
CA LEU A 9 8.33 7.15 -10.18
C LEU A 9 7.22 8.20 -10.13
N LEU A 10 7.48 9.33 -9.45
CA LEU A 10 6.61 10.51 -9.37
C LEU A 10 6.35 11.15 -10.73
N ALA A 11 7.36 11.22 -11.59
CA ALA A 11 7.23 11.81 -12.93
C ALA A 11 6.53 10.89 -13.96
N GLU A 12 6.51 9.58 -13.72
CA GLU A 12 5.89 8.60 -14.63
C GLU A 12 4.41 8.31 -14.28
N ASN A 13 3.90 8.78 -13.13
CA ASN A 13 2.53 8.53 -12.68
C ASN A 13 1.89 9.80 -12.12
N ASP A 14 1.12 10.53 -12.93
CA ASP A 14 0.38 11.74 -12.54
C ASP A 14 -0.67 11.52 -11.43
N GLN A 15 -0.89 10.26 -11.03
CA GLN A 15 -1.89 9.84 -10.04
C GLN A 15 -1.29 9.49 -8.67
N LEU A 16 -0.02 9.85 -8.41
CA LEU A 16 0.61 9.60 -7.12
C LEU A 16 0.06 10.54 -6.04
N ILE A 17 -0.64 9.94 -5.08
CA ILE A 17 -1.23 10.62 -3.93
C ILE A 17 -0.31 10.45 -2.73
N HIS A 18 -0.07 11.55 -2.03
CA HIS A 18 0.64 11.56 -0.76
C HIS A 18 -0.31 11.98 0.35
N SER A 19 -0.52 11.08 1.31
CA SER A 19 -1.38 11.32 2.47
C SER A 19 -0.58 11.13 3.74
N LYS A 20 -0.85 11.96 4.75
CA LYS A 20 -0.12 11.98 6.03
C LYS A 20 -1.05 11.72 7.20
N MET A 21 -0.50 11.24 8.30
CA MET A 21 -1.23 11.01 9.57
C MET A 21 -2.50 10.17 9.38
N MET A 22 -2.45 9.17 8.50
CA MET A 22 -3.58 8.28 8.24
C MET A 22 -3.64 7.18 9.31
N LYS A 23 -4.76 7.02 10.01
CA LYS A 23 -4.91 5.97 11.03
C LYS A 23 -5.23 4.62 10.39
N VAL A 24 -4.46 3.60 10.76
CA VAL A 24 -4.67 2.23 10.30
C VAL A 24 -5.72 1.52 11.17
N GLU A 25 -6.83 1.11 10.57
CA GLU A 25 -7.88 0.34 11.24
C GLU A 25 -7.54 -1.16 11.31
N SER A 26 -6.95 -1.70 10.25
CA SER A 26 -6.51 -3.10 10.20
C SER A 26 -5.25 -3.27 9.37
N HIS A 27 -4.44 -4.28 9.73
CA HIS A 27 -3.25 -4.66 8.97
C HIS A 27 -3.15 -6.18 8.91
N VAL A 28 -3.35 -6.74 7.72
CA VAL A 28 -3.26 -8.17 7.44
C VAL A 28 -2.00 -8.43 6.62
N GLN A 29 -1.22 -9.43 7.02
CA GLN A 29 0.01 -9.84 6.33
C GLN A 29 -0.09 -11.33 5.99
N ARG A 30 -0.11 -11.65 4.70
CA ARG A 30 -0.16 -13.04 4.21
C ARG A 30 1.13 -13.39 3.50
N GLN A 31 1.74 -14.50 3.87
CA GLN A 31 2.90 -15.02 3.16
C GLN A 31 2.48 -15.62 1.82
N ASP A 32 3.23 -15.29 0.77
CA ASP A 32 3.03 -15.68 -0.62
C ASP A 32 4.41 -15.92 -1.24
N GLY A 33 4.87 -17.16 -1.17
CA GLY A 33 6.25 -17.54 -1.46
C GLY A 33 7.25 -16.80 -0.54
N GLU A 34 8.17 -16.07 -1.16
CA GLU A 34 9.20 -15.24 -0.48
C GLU A 34 8.69 -13.86 -0.05
N TRP A 35 7.46 -13.51 -0.41
CA TRP A 35 6.88 -12.19 -0.15
C TRP A 35 5.77 -12.26 0.88
N PHE A 36 5.55 -11.15 1.57
CA PHE A 36 4.38 -10.89 2.38
C PHE A 36 3.51 -9.88 1.64
N ASN A 37 2.32 -10.31 1.26
CA ASN A 37 1.26 -9.43 0.78
C ASN A 37 0.66 -8.73 2.00
N ASN A 38 0.91 -7.43 2.11
CA ASN A 38 0.41 -6.59 3.19
C ASN A 38 -0.84 -5.86 2.69
N THR A 39 -1.90 -5.92 3.47
CA THR A 39 -3.14 -5.18 3.22
C THR A 39 -3.48 -4.35 4.45
N VAL A 40 -3.65 -3.06 4.24
CA VAL A 40 -3.96 -2.08 5.28
C VAL A 40 -5.31 -1.46 4.96
N LEU A 41 -6.19 -1.38 5.96
CA LEU A 41 -7.39 -0.54 5.89
C LEU A 41 -7.13 0.74 6.67
N ILE A 42 -7.49 1.86 6.07
CA ILE A 42 -7.35 3.19 6.68
C ILE A 42 -8.74 3.63 7.14
N GLU A 43 -8.80 4.20 8.35
CA GLU A 43 -10.03 4.74 8.90
C GLU A 43 -10.65 5.76 7.94
N GLY A 44 -11.92 5.57 7.56
CA GLY A 44 -12.64 6.43 6.63
C GLY A 44 -12.43 6.13 5.14
N TYR A 45 -11.69 5.07 4.78
CA TYR A 45 -11.52 4.62 3.40
C TYR A 45 -12.15 3.24 3.19
N GLU A 46 -12.92 3.08 2.12
CA GLU A 46 -13.62 1.83 1.79
C GLU A 46 -12.76 0.84 0.99
N VAL A 47 -11.61 1.29 0.49
CA VAL A 47 -10.71 0.51 -0.37
C VAL A 47 -9.41 0.11 0.34
N PRO A 48 -8.89 -1.10 0.07
CA PRO A 48 -7.68 -1.59 0.73
C PRO A 48 -6.40 -1.00 0.13
N PHE A 49 -5.42 -0.75 0.99
CA PHE A 49 -4.06 -0.34 0.63
C PHE A 49 -3.14 -1.56 0.62
N LYS A 50 -2.53 -1.85 -0.53
CA LYS A 50 -1.72 -3.07 -0.74
C LYS A 50 -0.27 -2.75 -1.07
N TYR A 51 0.65 -3.46 -0.41
CA TYR A 51 2.08 -3.47 -0.73
C TYR A 51 2.70 -4.84 -0.44
N LYS A 52 3.93 -5.06 -0.94
CA LYS A 52 4.70 -6.28 -0.70
C LYS A 52 5.97 -6.00 0.08
N ARG A 53 6.37 -6.91 0.97
CA ARG A 53 7.67 -6.91 1.67
C ARG A 53 8.24 -8.33 1.69
N GLN A 54 9.56 -8.50 1.63
CA GLN A 54 10.18 -9.83 1.74
C GLN A 54 10.18 -10.39 3.17
N LYS A 55 10.02 -9.51 4.16
CA LYS A 55 9.98 -9.88 5.58
C LYS A 55 8.67 -9.41 6.20
N LYS A 56 8.13 -10.24 7.11
CA LYS A 56 7.02 -9.87 7.98
C LYS A 56 7.39 -8.59 8.73
N TYR A 57 6.47 -7.64 8.76
CA TYR A 57 6.65 -6.36 9.43
C TYR A 57 5.85 -6.31 10.73
N ARG A 58 6.15 -5.34 11.59
CA ARG A 58 5.31 -5.08 12.76
C ARG A 58 3.88 -4.75 12.31
N SER A 59 2.90 -5.13 13.14
CA SER A 59 1.53 -4.69 12.89
C SER A 59 1.47 -3.17 12.90
N LEU A 60 0.66 -2.61 12.00
CA LEU A 60 0.41 -1.18 11.89
C LEU A 60 -0.96 -0.81 12.47
N LYS A 61 -1.76 -1.80 12.90
CA LYS A 61 -3.10 -1.58 13.45
C LYS A 61 -3.05 -0.57 14.60
N GLY A 62 -3.86 0.48 14.49
CA GLY A 62 -3.97 1.59 15.44
C GLY A 62 -2.89 2.68 15.28
N ALA A 63 -1.88 2.48 14.43
CA ALA A 63 -0.85 3.47 14.21
C ALA A 63 -1.28 4.54 13.18
N HIS A 64 -0.63 5.70 13.23
CA HIS A 64 -0.71 6.70 12.18
C HIS A 64 0.47 6.53 11.22
N VAL A 65 0.17 6.61 9.93
CA VAL A 65 1.15 6.40 8.86
C VAL A 65 1.06 7.48 7.80
N ASP A 66 2.20 7.78 7.21
CA ASP A 66 2.28 8.53 5.96
C ASP A 66 2.42 7.53 4.81
N ILE A 67 1.61 7.71 3.76
CA ILE A 67 1.48 6.76 2.65
C ILE A 67 1.60 7.52 1.33
N ILE A 68 2.38 6.94 0.41
CA ILE A 68 2.42 7.32 -1.00
C ILE A 68 1.85 6.16 -1.82
N TYR A 69 0.80 6.42 -2.60
CA TYR A 69 0.03 5.40 -3.31
C TYR A 69 -0.63 5.93 -4.57
N TYR A 70 -1.24 5.04 -5.35
CA TYR A 70 -2.13 5.39 -6.47
C TYR A 70 -3.26 4.35 -6.59
N PRO A 71 -4.42 4.73 -7.13
CA PRO A 71 -5.53 3.80 -7.36
C PRO A 71 -5.17 2.79 -8.45
N ASN A 72 -5.60 1.55 -8.29
CA ASN A 72 -5.39 0.49 -9.25
C ASN A 72 -6.52 -0.55 -9.15
N THR A 73 -6.66 -1.38 -10.17
CA THR A 73 -7.64 -2.47 -10.20
C THR A 73 -6.93 -3.82 -10.33
N GLU A 74 -7.55 -4.86 -9.77
CA GLU A 74 -7.15 -6.25 -10.01
C GLU A 74 -8.37 -7.09 -10.34
N SER A 75 -8.21 -8.06 -11.26
CA SER A 75 -9.27 -9.02 -11.57
C SER A 75 -9.10 -10.26 -10.70
N ILE A 76 -10.14 -10.61 -9.92
CA ILE A 76 -10.22 -11.84 -9.14
C ILE A 76 -11.47 -12.59 -9.60
N ALA A 77 -11.27 -13.79 -10.14
CA ALA A 77 -12.36 -14.64 -10.65
C ALA A 77 -13.28 -13.93 -11.66
N GLY A 78 -12.72 -13.03 -12.49
CA GLY A 78 -13.48 -12.27 -13.48
C GLY A 78 -14.19 -11.03 -12.96
N ILE A 79 -14.01 -10.68 -11.68
CA ILE A 79 -14.57 -9.47 -11.06
C ILE A 79 -13.41 -8.49 -10.81
N GLU A 80 -13.59 -7.23 -11.20
CA GLU A 80 -12.62 -6.16 -10.94
C GLU A 80 -12.79 -5.60 -9.52
N PHE A 81 -11.68 -5.49 -8.80
CA PHE A 81 -11.61 -4.91 -7.47
C PHE A 81 -10.65 -3.73 -7.46
N GLU A 82 -11.12 -2.60 -6.95
CA GLU A 82 -10.29 -1.43 -6.70
C GLU A 82 -9.43 -1.62 -5.46
N TYR A 83 -8.20 -1.11 -5.52
CA TYR A 83 -7.30 -1.03 -4.39
C TYR A 83 -6.31 0.11 -4.56
N MET A 84 -5.69 0.51 -3.47
CA MET A 84 -4.63 1.51 -3.46
C MET A 84 -3.28 0.81 -3.47
N LYS A 85 -2.51 0.96 -4.55
CA LYS A 85 -1.17 0.40 -4.65
C LYS A 85 -0.18 1.31 -3.95
N VAL A 86 0.37 0.83 -2.84
CA VAL A 86 1.29 1.59 -1.99
C VAL A 86 2.72 1.45 -2.49
N ILE A 87 3.38 2.59 -2.71
CA ILE A 87 4.80 2.70 -3.03
C ILE A 87 5.64 2.82 -1.77
N GLN A 88 5.17 3.63 -0.82
CA GLN A 88 5.87 3.87 0.43
C GLN A 88 4.88 4.00 1.58
N ILE A 89 5.23 3.41 2.71
CA ILE A 89 4.50 3.53 3.98
C ILE A 89 5.52 3.57 5.13
N HIS A 90 5.38 4.56 6.00
CA HIS A 90 6.15 4.67 7.23
C HIS A 90 5.26 5.13 8.37
N LEU A 91 5.67 4.84 9.61
CA LEU A 91 5.03 5.47 10.76
C LEU A 91 5.24 6.98 10.68
N SER A 92 4.20 7.74 10.98
CA SER A 92 4.26 9.18 11.16
C SER A 92 4.93 9.55 12.49
#